data_AF-A0A7J3T9Z9-F1
#
_entry.id   AF-A0A7J3T9Z9-F1
#
_cell.length_a   1.000
_cell.length_b   1.000
_cell.length_c   1.000
_cell.angle_alpha   90.00
_cell.angle_beta   90.00
_cell.angle_gamma   90.00
#
_symmetry.space_group_name_H-M   'P 1'
#
loop_
_entity.id
_entity.type
_entity.pdbx_description
1 polymer ?
#
loop_
_entity_poly.entity_id
_entity_poly.type
_entity_poly.pdbx_seq_one_letter_code
_entity_poly.pdbx_strand_id
1 'polypeptide(L)'
;MEEDAYTYPINSITPFVRDELIFYDAYAKFREILGDKLNIRLVSPLPADKLKKTYEFGILTPEDYRKELNNFLKELFEKNLLKIEKKRRYYCDRCERAYLPSEVHWVKEKVKMNVARIRIGKKLYFLDFIEENEEPLGIVINKNDNLLAIVIDKDIWVAPERLKNVLIEKLEVPERRIRKWRPDELLREEYKLQSFVILKNEETHFITDKNREDFLFSSVIPSYTIIYSLEKENKVPKCPNCKLNLREVNIPFVFIEKDDIKMAISSEEGEYRIPFLYCEHCGHTEIGDKIKECPICENIMSMPFFLDEKILFVVPYIV
;
A
#
# COMPACT_ATOMS: atom_id res chain seq x y z
N MET A 1 17.04 -32.47 -38.91
CA MET A 1 18.31 -32.05 -38.31
C MET A 1 17.96 -31.52 -36.95
N GLU A 2 18.32 -32.26 -35.90
CA GLU A 2 18.33 -31.73 -34.54
C GLU A 2 19.46 -30.72 -34.47
N GLU A 3 19.14 -29.46 -34.17
CA GLU A 3 20.14 -28.42 -33.93
C GLU A 3 20.39 -28.35 -32.42
N ASP A 4 21.65 -28.55 -32.04
CA ASP A 4 22.10 -28.53 -30.66
C ASP A 4 21.81 -27.17 -30.01
N ALA A 5 20.91 -27.18 -29.02
CA ALA A 5 20.63 -26.04 -28.16
C ALA A 5 21.82 -25.77 -27.23
N TYR A 6 22.65 -24.77 -27.56
CA TYR A 6 23.66 -24.26 -26.65
C TYR A 6 22.98 -23.49 -25.50
N THR A 7 22.78 -24.18 -24.38
CA THR A 7 22.39 -23.57 -23.11
C THR A 7 23.66 -23.14 -22.39
N TYR A 8 23.92 -21.82 -22.31
CA TYR A 8 24.94 -21.30 -21.41
C TYR A 8 24.43 -21.40 -19.97
N PRO A 9 25.19 -21.99 -19.02
CA PRO A 9 24.87 -21.88 -17.61
C PRO A 9 24.90 -20.40 -17.22
N ILE A 10 23.80 -19.86 -16.69
CA ILE A 10 23.66 -18.43 -16.30
C ILE A 10 24.80 -17.95 -15.38
N ASN A 11 25.40 -18.87 -14.62
CA ASN A 11 26.53 -18.59 -13.73
C ASN A 11 27.87 -18.33 -14.47
N SER A 12 27.92 -18.52 -15.80
CA SER A 12 29.12 -18.32 -16.63
C SER A 12 29.07 -17.05 -17.48
N ILE A 13 27.99 -16.26 -17.37
CA ILE A 13 27.80 -15.01 -18.09
C ILE A 13 28.39 -13.88 -17.24
N THR A 14 29.34 -13.12 -17.80
CA THR A 14 29.86 -11.92 -17.13
C THR A 14 28.70 -10.96 -16.84
N PRO A 15 28.66 -10.26 -15.68
CA PRO A 15 27.58 -9.32 -15.31
C PRO A 15 27.17 -8.40 -16.46
N PHE A 16 28.15 -7.95 -17.22
CA PHE A 16 27.99 -7.10 -18.40
C PHE A 16 27.09 -7.68 -19.52
N VAL A 17 27.20 -8.97 -19.86
CA VAL A 17 26.38 -9.63 -20.89
C VAL A 17 24.99 -9.97 -20.35
N ARG A 18 24.90 -10.18 -19.03
CA ARG A 18 23.64 -10.36 -18.31
C ARG A 18 22.82 -9.07 -18.38
N ASP A 19 23.45 -7.91 -18.15
CA ASP A 19 22.84 -6.58 -18.22
C ASP A 19 22.39 -6.19 -19.65
N GLU A 20 23.11 -6.60 -20.70
CA GLU A 20 22.72 -6.34 -22.10
C GLU A 20 21.47 -7.13 -22.55
N LEU A 21 21.35 -8.40 -22.18
CA LEU A 21 20.20 -9.24 -22.55
C LEU A 21 18.92 -8.82 -21.83
N ILE A 22 19.07 -8.51 -20.54
CA ILE A 22 18.08 -7.86 -19.67
C ILE A 22 17.45 -6.62 -20.32
N PHE A 23 18.31 -5.79 -20.91
CA PHE A 23 17.91 -4.51 -21.47
C PHE A 23 17.03 -4.66 -22.70
N TYR A 24 17.32 -5.64 -23.55
CA TYR A 24 16.62 -5.83 -24.81
C TYR A 24 15.14 -6.22 -24.61
N ASP A 25 14.85 -7.12 -23.66
CA ASP A 25 13.48 -7.61 -23.46
C ASP A 25 12.60 -6.67 -22.64
N ALA A 26 13.17 -6.01 -21.63
CA ALA A 26 12.47 -4.95 -20.90
C ALA A 26 12.07 -3.82 -21.87
N TYR A 27 13.01 -3.40 -22.70
CA TYR A 27 12.83 -2.34 -23.69
C TYR A 27 11.82 -2.69 -24.79
N ALA A 28 11.87 -3.90 -25.34
CA ALA A 28 10.92 -4.36 -26.35
C ALA A 28 9.49 -4.33 -25.81
N LYS A 29 9.30 -4.81 -24.57
CA LYS A 29 8.01 -4.80 -23.88
C LYS A 29 7.55 -3.38 -23.57
N PHE A 30 8.45 -2.47 -23.20
CA PHE A 30 8.11 -1.05 -23.01
C PHE A 30 7.72 -0.34 -24.31
N ARG A 31 8.39 -0.62 -25.43
CA ARG A 31 8.00 -0.08 -26.75
C ARG A 31 6.64 -0.57 -27.20
N GLU A 32 6.37 -1.87 -27.02
CA GLU A 32 5.09 -2.48 -27.34
C GLU A 32 3.95 -1.85 -26.53
N ILE A 33 4.15 -1.65 -25.23
CA ILE A 33 3.16 -1.03 -24.32
C ILE A 33 2.91 0.45 -24.68
N LEU A 34 3.96 1.18 -25.07
CA LEU A 34 3.87 2.63 -25.23
C LEU A 34 3.39 3.08 -26.61
N GLY A 35 3.43 2.21 -27.62
CA GLY A 35 2.98 2.50 -28.98
C GLY A 35 3.89 3.55 -29.63
N ASP A 36 4.88 3.08 -30.40
CA ASP A 36 5.90 3.85 -31.12
C ASP A 36 5.66 5.36 -31.26
N LYS A 37 6.40 6.15 -30.47
CA LYS A 37 6.81 7.54 -30.76
C LYS A 37 7.83 8.14 -29.76
N LEU A 38 8.53 7.32 -28.97
CA LEU A 38 9.70 7.78 -28.21
C LEU A 38 10.97 7.28 -28.92
N ASN A 39 11.77 8.22 -29.44
CA ASN A 39 13.04 7.93 -30.11
C ASN A 39 14.08 7.51 -29.07
N ILE A 40 14.14 6.22 -28.76
CA ILE A 40 15.13 5.66 -27.84
C ILE A 40 16.07 4.72 -28.62
N ARG A 41 17.39 4.80 -28.34
CA ARG A 41 18.47 4.07 -29.04
C ARG A 41 18.91 2.83 -28.21
N LEU A 42 19.22 1.71 -28.88
CA LEU A 42 19.56 0.39 -28.30
C LEU A 42 21.07 0.06 -28.31
N VAL A 43 21.56 -0.73 -27.34
CA VAL A 43 22.98 -0.94 -26.94
C VAL A 43 23.63 -2.27 -27.46
N SER A 44 24.97 -2.37 -27.49
CA SER A 44 25.87 -3.50 -27.86
C SER A 44 27.28 -3.17 -27.26
N PRO A 45 28.37 -3.97 -27.35
CA PRO A 45 29.65 -3.65 -26.65
C PRO A 45 30.93 -3.49 -27.48
N LEU A 46 30.82 -3.29 -28.79
CA LEU A 46 31.95 -3.13 -29.73
C LEU A 46 32.32 -1.66 -30.00
N PRO A 47 33.58 -1.34 -30.38
CA PRO A 47 33.97 0.02 -30.76
C PRO A 47 33.30 0.48 -32.07
N ALA A 48 32.98 1.78 -32.15
CA ALA A 48 32.10 2.40 -33.16
C ALA A 48 32.54 2.21 -34.63
N ASP A 49 33.82 1.98 -34.86
CA ASP A 49 34.42 1.69 -36.17
C ASP A 49 34.09 0.28 -36.68
N LYS A 50 33.79 -0.68 -35.79
CA LYS A 50 33.34 -2.05 -36.15
C LYS A 50 31.82 -2.19 -36.33
N LEU A 51 31.04 -1.17 -35.97
CA LEU A 51 29.56 -1.16 -36.02
C LEU A 51 28.97 -0.67 -37.34
N LYS A 52 29.80 -0.18 -38.26
CA LYS A 52 29.36 0.61 -39.41
C LYS A 52 28.52 -0.13 -40.47
N LYS A 53 28.10 -1.39 -40.27
CA LYS A 53 27.57 -2.17 -41.38
C LYS A 53 26.42 -3.14 -41.18
N THR A 54 25.72 -3.19 -40.04
CA THR A 54 24.63 -4.20 -39.94
C THR A 54 23.29 -3.76 -39.41
N TYR A 55 23.12 -2.93 -38.38
CA TYR A 55 21.78 -2.49 -37.96
C TYR A 55 21.83 -1.12 -37.26
N GLU A 56 20.77 -0.31 -37.39
CA GLU A 56 20.60 1.03 -36.82
C GLU A 56 20.45 1.04 -35.29
N PHE A 57 21.33 0.36 -34.55
CA PHE A 57 21.29 0.31 -33.09
C PHE A 57 22.68 0.65 -32.52
N GLY A 58 22.72 1.65 -31.63
CA GLY A 58 23.94 2.24 -31.09
C GLY A 58 24.11 2.00 -29.58
N ILE A 59 25.14 1.21 -29.27
CA ILE A 59 25.82 0.97 -27.98
C ILE A 59 25.88 2.17 -27.02
N LEU A 60 25.47 1.96 -25.75
CA LEU A 60 25.65 2.87 -24.61
C LEU A 60 26.53 2.18 -23.54
N THR A 61 27.44 2.93 -22.92
CA THR A 61 28.16 2.48 -21.71
C THR A 61 27.22 2.35 -20.49
N PRO A 62 27.61 1.75 -19.36
CA PRO A 62 26.77 1.73 -18.14
C PRO A 62 26.34 3.13 -17.68
N GLU A 63 27.20 4.13 -17.88
CA GLU A 63 26.90 5.54 -17.57
C GLU A 63 25.84 6.11 -18.53
N ASP A 64 25.96 5.78 -19.81
CA ASP A 64 24.98 6.16 -20.84
C ASP A 64 23.65 5.39 -20.68
N TYR A 65 23.68 4.12 -20.26
CA TYR A 65 22.48 3.34 -19.90
C TYR A 65 21.72 3.98 -18.75
N ARG A 66 22.43 4.34 -17.66
CA ARG A 66 21.84 5.03 -16.52
C ARG A 66 21.20 6.35 -16.97
N LYS A 67 21.84 7.06 -17.90
CA LYS A 67 21.32 8.30 -18.47
C LYS A 67 20.05 8.08 -19.30
N GLU A 68 20.01 7.06 -20.16
CA GLU A 68 18.82 6.74 -20.96
C GLU A 68 17.65 6.22 -20.10
N LEU A 69 17.91 5.34 -19.13
CA LEU A 69 16.89 4.90 -18.17
C LEU A 69 16.32 6.09 -17.39
N ASN A 70 17.18 7.02 -16.96
CA ASN A 70 16.74 8.25 -16.31
C ASN A 70 15.88 9.12 -17.24
N ASN A 71 16.25 9.25 -18.51
CA ASN A 71 15.46 10.01 -19.49
C ASN A 71 14.10 9.35 -19.73
N PHE A 72 14.06 8.03 -19.87
CA PHE A 72 12.83 7.27 -20.04
C PHE A 72 11.88 7.43 -18.84
N LEU A 73 12.40 7.30 -17.62
CA LEU A 73 11.61 7.50 -16.40
C LEU A 73 11.08 8.93 -16.28
N LYS A 74 11.86 9.93 -16.71
CA LYS A 74 11.41 11.32 -16.81
C LYS A 74 10.26 11.47 -17.80
N GLU A 75 10.39 10.92 -19.00
CA GLU A 75 9.33 10.97 -20.01
C GLU A 75 8.04 10.31 -19.52
N LEU A 76 8.14 9.17 -18.84
CA LEU A 76 6.97 8.50 -18.25
C LEU A 76 6.33 9.34 -17.14
N PHE A 77 7.12 10.02 -16.34
CA PHE A 77 6.63 10.94 -15.31
C PHE A 77 5.93 12.15 -15.92
N GLU A 78 6.54 12.80 -16.90
CA GLU A 78 5.97 13.96 -17.62
C GLU A 78 4.65 13.59 -18.32
N LYS A 79 4.53 12.35 -18.80
CA LYS A 79 3.29 11.81 -19.38
C LYS A 79 2.28 11.32 -18.34
N ASN A 80 2.54 11.48 -17.03
CA ASN A 80 1.70 11.00 -15.93
C ASN A 80 1.40 9.48 -15.97
N LEU A 81 2.26 8.69 -16.60
CA LEU A 81 2.12 7.23 -16.71
C LEU A 81 2.71 6.50 -15.50
N LEU A 82 3.59 7.15 -14.74
CA LEU A 82 4.06 6.62 -13.46
C LEU A 82 3.02 6.86 -12.38
N LYS A 83 2.55 5.78 -11.76
CA LYS A 83 1.65 5.80 -10.61
C LYS A 83 2.35 5.18 -9.41
N ILE A 84 2.04 5.69 -8.22
CA ILE A 84 2.47 5.07 -6.96
C ILE A 84 1.27 4.46 -6.30
N GLU A 85 1.40 3.18 -5.96
CA GLU A 85 0.40 2.49 -5.17
C GLU A 85 1.05 1.83 -3.98
N LYS A 86 0.38 1.90 -2.83
CA LYS A 86 0.81 1.20 -1.64
C LYS A 86 0.31 -0.25 -1.72
N LYS A 87 1.24 -1.20 -1.74
CA LYS A 87 0.93 -2.62 -1.67
C LYS A 87 1.02 -3.10 -0.23
N ARG A 88 -0.01 -3.84 0.20
CA ARG A 88 -0.03 -4.53 1.48
C ARG A 88 1.04 -5.61 1.53
N ARG A 89 1.84 -5.59 2.60
CA ARG A 89 2.93 -6.50 2.92
C ARG A 89 2.91 -6.84 4.40
N TYR A 90 3.65 -7.88 4.76
CA TYR A 90 3.79 -8.32 6.15
C TYR A 90 5.25 -8.36 6.53
N TYR A 91 5.67 -7.44 7.39
CA TYR A 91 7.06 -7.28 7.82
C TYR A 91 7.36 -8.09 9.07
N CYS A 92 8.51 -8.76 9.08
CA CYS A 92 9.04 -9.47 10.24
C CYS A 92 10.20 -8.68 10.83
N ASP A 93 10.05 -8.13 12.05
CA ASP A 93 11.12 -7.36 12.70
C ASP A 93 12.37 -8.20 12.98
N ARG A 94 12.21 -9.51 13.22
CA ARG A 94 13.34 -10.40 13.49
C ARG A 94 14.10 -10.84 12.23
N CYS A 95 13.40 -10.98 11.11
CA CYS A 95 14.01 -11.40 9.84
C CYS A 95 14.32 -10.19 8.94
N GLU A 96 13.93 -8.99 9.35
CA GLU A 96 14.07 -7.72 8.65
C GLU A 96 13.57 -7.76 7.19
N ARG A 97 12.52 -8.56 6.94
CA ARG A 97 12.00 -8.83 5.60
C ARG A 97 10.49 -8.69 5.54
N ALA A 98 10.01 -8.14 4.43
CA ALA A 98 8.60 -8.11 4.08
C ALA A 98 8.20 -9.30 3.19
N TYR A 99 6.98 -9.80 3.42
CA TYR A 99 6.41 -10.95 2.73
C TYR A 99 5.13 -10.56 2.00
N LEU A 100 4.90 -11.21 0.85
CA LEU A 100 3.62 -11.16 0.14
C LEU A 100 2.52 -11.85 0.96
N PRO A 101 1.25 -11.45 0.81
CA PRO A 101 0.13 -12.15 1.45
C PRO A 101 0.08 -13.66 1.17
N SER A 102 0.55 -14.09 0.00
CA SER A 102 0.64 -15.50 -0.42
C SER A 102 1.78 -16.28 0.23
N GLU A 103 2.78 -15.61 0.81
CA GLU A 103 3.97 -16.22 1.43
C GLU A 103 3.84 -16.38 2.95
N VAL A 104 2.80 -15.79 3.54
CA VAL A 104 2.58 -15.75 4.98
C VAL A 104 1.83 -16.98 5.47
N HIS A 105 2.24 -17.51 6.63
CA HIS A 105 1.46 -18.53 7.33
C HIS A 105 0.37 -17.87 8.18
N TRP A 106 -0.88 -18.18 7.86
CA TRP A 106 -2.03 -17.67 8.59
C TRP A 106 -2.43 -18.64 9.70
N VAL A 107 -2.29 -18.21 10.95
CA VAL A 107 -2.70 -18.99 12.12
C VAL A 107 -3.97 -18.38 12.69
N LYS A 108 -4.94 -19.22 13.04
CA LYS A 108 -6.10 -18.78 13.81
C LYS A 108 -5.70 -18.63 15.26
N GLU A 109 -5.76 -17.41 15.78
CA GLU A 109 -5.60 -17.14 17.20
C GLU A 109 -6.89 -16.55 17.75
N LYS A 110 -7.22 -16.94 18.98
CA LYS A 110 -8.31 -16.33 19.71
C LYS A 110 -7.83 -15.00 20.26
N VAL A 111 -8.39 -13.92 19.76
CA VAL A 111 -8.16 -12.57 20.29
C VAL A 111 -9.38 -12.19 21.10
N LYS A 112 -9.15 -11.73 22.32
CA LYS A 112 -10.22 -11.18 23.14
C LYS A 112 -10.51 -9.76 22.69
N MET A 113 -11.74 -9.55 22.24
CA MET A 113 -12.26 -8.27 21.79
C MET A 113 -13.32 -7.82 22.80
N ASN A 114 -13.24 -6.55 23.19
CA ASN A 114 -14.24 -5.89 24.01
C ASN A 114 -15.18 -5.08 23.12
N VAL A 115 -16.47 -5.11 23.40
CA VAL A 115 -17.41 -4.10 22.91
C VAL A 115 -17.38 -2.95 23.90
N ALA A 116 -16.79 -1.83 23.49
CA ALA A 116 -16.72 -0.63 24.30
C ALA A 116 -17.85 0.33 23.91
N ARG A 117 -18.39 1.04 24.91
CA ARG A 117 -19.39 2.08 24.76
C ARG A 117 -18.81 3.40 25.21
N ILE A 118 -18.86 4.40 24.33
CA ILE A 118 -18.35 5.76 24.57
C ILE A 118 -19.47 6.75 24.33
N ARG A 119 -19.65 7.71 25.22
CA ARG A 119 -20.59 8.80 24.98
C ARG A 119 -20.00 9.75 23.94
N ILE A 120 -20.77 10.11 22.90
CA ILE A 120 -20.31 10.98 21.81
C ILE A 120 -21.09 12.29 21.69
N GLY A 121 -22.17 12.45 22.47
CA GLY A 121 -23.03 13.61 22.44
C GLY A 121 -24.06 13.63 23.56
N LYS A 122 -25.11 14.43 23.39
CA LYS A 122 -26.24 14.50 24.32
C LYS A 122 -27.12 13.26 24.11
N LYS A 123 -26.99 12.28 25.01
CA LYS A 123 -27.69 10.98 25.01
C LYS A 123 -27.30 10.01 23.88
N LEU A 124 -26.21 10.31 23.17
CA LEU A 124 -25.66 9.43 22.13
C LEU A 124 -24.43 8.72 22.64
N TYR A 125 -24.37 7.42 22.34
CA TYR A 125 -23.25 6.56 22.63
C TYR A 125 -22.83 5.84 21.35
N PHE A 126 -21.52 5.75 21.12
CA PHE A 126 -20.96 4.93 20.07
C PHE A 126 -20.47 3.60 20.65
N LEU A 127 -20.70 2.54 19.90
CA LEU A 127 -20.27 1.19 20.22
C LEU A 127 -19.43 0.66 19.07
N ASP A 128 -18.30 0.06 19.42
CA ASP A 128 -17.49 -0.72 18.48
C ASP A 128 -16.62 -1.72 19.24
N PHE A 129 -15.86 -2.53 18.49
CA PHE A 129 -14.87 -3.42 19.07
C PHE A 129 -13.56 -2.70 19.39
N ILE A 130 -12.93 -3.08 20.48
CA ILE A 130 -11.57 -2.71 20.85
C ILE A 130 -10.82 -3.93 21.38
N GLU A 131 -9.52 -4.06 21.07
CA GLU A 131 -8.70 -5.15 21.60
C GLU A 131 -8.54 -5.02 23.12
N GLU A 132 -8.31 -6.14 23.83
CA GLU A 132 -8.24 -6.15 25.30
C GLU A 132 -7.20 -5.19 25.92
N ASN A 133 -6.10 -4.94 25.21
CA ASN A 133 -5.00 -4.09 25.68
C ASN A 133 -4.97 -2.71 25.02
N GLU A 134 -6.07 -2.30 24.40
CA GLU A 134 -6.18 -0.98 23.77
C GLU A 134 -7.20 -0.10 24.49
N GLU A 135 -6.96 1.21 24.43
CA GLU A 135 -7.88 2.23 24.89
C GLU A 135 -8.37 3.07 23.70
N PRO A 136 -9.66 3.44 23.69
CA PRO A 136 -10.15 4.31 22.66
C PRO A 136 -9.67 5.75 22.94
N LEU A 137 -9.13 6.41 21.93
CA LEU A 137 -8.62 7.78 21.93
C LEU A 137 -9.49 8.78 21.14
N GLY A 138 -10.26 8.28 20.16
CA GLY A 138 -11.33 9.01 19.48
C GLY A 138 -12.21 8.07 18.65
N ILE A 139 -13.08 8.63 17.81
CA ILE A 139 -13.95 7.85 16.93
C ILE A 139 -13.90 8.46 15.52
N VAL A 140 -13.72 7.59 14.53
CA VAL A 140 -13.90 7.93 13.12
C VAL A 140 -15.23 7.38 12.67
N ILE A 141 -16.03 8.20 12.01
CA ILE A 141 -17.29 7.81 11.39
C ILE A 141 -17.18 8.07 9.89
N ASN A 142 -17.39 7.02 9.09
CA ASN A 142 -17.45 7.13 7.65
C ASN A 142 -18.67 7.98 7.27
N LYS A 143 -18.49 8.99 6.42
CA LYS A 143 -19.61 9.81 5.91
C LYS A 143 -20.56 9.05 4.99
N ASN A 144 -20.12 7.94 4.41
CA ASN A 144 -20.87 7.20 3.41
C ASN A 144 -21.47 5.89 3.93
N ASP A 145 -21.11 5.44 5.14
CA ASP A 145 -21.61 4.18 5.69
C ASP A 145 -22.97 4.34 6.34
N ASN A 146 -23.79 3.27 6.31
CA ASN A 146 -24.95 3.21 7.19
C ASN A 146 -24.50 2.79 8.59
N LEU A 147 -25.06 3.45 9.60
CA LEU A 147 -24.89 3.11 11.00
C LEU A 147 -26.14 2.42 11.52
N LEU A 148 -25.97 1.60 12.55
CA LEU A 148 -27.06 1.04 13.33
C LEU A 148 -27.37 1.99 14.48
N ALA A 149 -28.62 2.39 14.63
CA ALA A 149 -29.13 3.15 15.76
C ALA A 149 -30.05 2.27 16.60
N ILE A 150 -29.74 2.13 17.88
CA ILE A 150 -30.50 1.36 18.86
C ILE A 150 -31.02 2.31 19.93
N VAL A 151 -32.35 2.41 20.04
CA VAL A 151 -32.98 3.25 21.07
C VAL A 151 -33.20 2.43 22.33
N ILE A 152 -32.53 2.83 23.42
CA ILE A 152 -32.66 2.22 24.75
C ILE A 152 -33.08 3.32 25.72
N ASP A 153 -34.33 3.25 26.17
CA ASP A 153 -34.97 4.27 27.01
C ASP A 153 -34.90 5.68 26.39
N LYS A 154 -34.08 6.57 26.97
CA LYS A 154 -33.87 7.94 26.49
C LYS A 154 -32.55 8.12 25.74
N ASP A 155 -31.75 7.06 25.65
CA ASP A 155 -30.41 7.07 25.06
C ASP A 155 -30.42 6.35 23.71
N ILE A 156 -29.50 6.77 22.85
CA ILE A 156 -29.33 6.22 21.51
C ILE A 156 -27.92 5.68 21.41
N TRP A 157 -27.83 4.40 21.08
CA TRP A 157 -26.59 3.69 20.82
C TRP A 157 -26.40 3.63 19.31
N VAL A 158 -25.21 3.97 18.86
CA VAL A 158 -24.82 4.02 17.45
C VAL A 158 -23.67 3.07 17.24
N ALA A 159 -23.75 2.21 16.23
CA ALA A 159 -22.75 1.19 15.96
C ALA A 159 -22.54 0.98 14.45
N PRO A 160 -21.36 0.55 13.99
CA PRO A 160 -21.20 0.11 12.61
C PRO A 160 -21.99 -1.17 12.33
N GLU A 161 -22.36 -1.43 11.06
CA GLU A 161 -23.17 -2.61 10.69
C GLU A 161 -22.53 -3.95 11.11
N ARG A 162 -21.20 -4.02 11.17
CA ARG A 162 -20.45 -5.21 11.62
C ARG A 162 -20.80 -5.68 13.04
N LEU A 163 -21.35 -4.79 13.88
CA LEU A 163 -21.79 -5.14 15.24
C LEU A 163 -23.18 -5.77 15.29
N LYS A 164 -23.96 -5.78 14.19
CA LYS A 164 -25.37 -6.21 14.20
C LYS A 164 -25.60 -7.56 14.89
N ASN A 165 -24.85 -8.59 14.52
CA ASN A 165 -25.05 -9.94 15.05
C ASN A 165 -24.66 -10.01 16.54
N VAL A 166 -23.60 -9.31 16.96
CA VAL A 166 -23.22 -9.26 18.38
C VAL A 166 -24.28 -8.52 19.19
N LEU A 167 -24.84 -7.44 18.67
CA LEU A 167 -25.93 -6.71 19.33
C LEU A 167 -27.16 -7.61 19.53
N ILE A 168 -27.58 -8.35 18.50
CA ILE A 168 -28.78 -9.19 18.56
C ILE A 168 -28.55 -10.45 19.41
N GLU A 169 -27.48 -11.19 19.12
CA GLU A 169 -27.28 -12.55 19.65
C GLU A 169 -26.59 -12.56 21.02
N LYS A 170 -25.73 -11.57 21.30
CA LYS A 170 -24.90 -11.56 22.53
C LYS A 170 -25.35 -10.52 23.54
N LEU A 171 -25.79 -9.36 23.05
CA LEU A 171 -26.35 -8.29 23.89
C LEU A 171 -27.88 -8.32 23.94
N GLU A 172 -28.50 -9.33 23.30
CA GLU A 172 -29.96 -9.57 23.32
C GLU A 172 -30.79 -8.36 22.88
N VAL A 173 -30.24 -7.50 22.01
CA VAL A 173 -30.95 -6.34 21.48
C VAL A 173 -32.04 -6.82 20.52
N PRO A 174 -33.33 -6.54 20.79
CA PRO A 174 -34.39 -6.94 19.88
C PRO A 174 -34.24 -6.25 18.51
N GLU A 175 -34.28 -7.02 17.42
CA GLU A 175 -34.08 -6.49 16.06
C GLU A 175 -34.98 -5.28 15.73
N ARG A 176 -36.23 -5.30 16.22
CA ARG A 176 -37.19 -4.20 16.07
C ARG A 176 -36.72 -2.85 16.63
N ARG A 177 -35.72 -2.85 17.53
CA ARG A 177 -35.12 -1.63 18.11
C ARG A 177 -33.93 -1.13 17.30
N ILE A 178 -33.43 -1.89 16.34
CA ILE A 178 -32.29 -1.54 15.49
C ILE A 178 -32.81 -0.88 14.23
N ARG A 179 -32.36 0.36 13.97
CA ARG A 179 -32.69 1.12 12.76
C ARG A 179 -31.42 1.44 11.99
N LYS A 180 -31.51 1.59 10.68
CA LYS A 180 -30.41 2.14 9.88
C LYS A 180 -30.46 3.66 9.91
N TRP A 181 -29.35 4.28 10.26
CA TRP A 181 -29.12 5.72 10.21
C TRP A 181 -28.04 6.05 9.20
N ARG A 182 -28.18 7.20 8.53
CA ARG A 182 -27.07 7.78 7.78
C ARG A 182 -26.20 8.61 8.72
N PRO A 183 -24.92 8.84 8.42
CA PRO A 183 -24.02 9.60 9.29
C PRO A 183 -24.49 11.05 9.50
N ASP A 184 -25.17 11.64 8.52
CA ASP A 184 -25.78 12.98 8.62
C ASP A 184 -26.83 13.08 9.74
N GLU A 185 -27.44 11.97 10.16
CA GLU A 185 -28.35 11.93 11.31
C GLU A 185 -27.64 12.39 12.59
N LEU A 186 -26.33 12.13 12.71
CA LEU A 186 -25.53 12.52 13.87
C LEU A 186 -25.24 14.03 13.91
N LEU A 187 -25.36 14.71 12.78
CA LEU A 187 -25.10 16.16 12.65
C LEU A 187 -26.29 17.03 13.08
N ARG A 188 -27.43 16.44 13.46
CA ARG A 188 -28.58 17.19 13.98
C ARG A 188 -28.20 17.96 15.24
N GLU A 189 -28.63 19.22 15.33
CA GLU A 189 -28.24 20.14 16.41
C GLU A 189 -28.52 19.62 17.83
N GLU A 190 -29.57 18.81 18.00
CA GLU A 190 -30.00 18.25 19.28
C GLU A 190 -28.96 17.30 19.91
N TYR A 191 -28.11 16.70 19.08
CA TYR A 191 -27.16 15.67 19.47
C TYR A 191 -25.83 16.22 19.97
N LYS A 192 -25.39 17.38 19.46
CA LYS A 192 -24.14 18.07 19.86
C LYS A 192 -22.95 17.12 19.98
N LEU A 193 -22.42 16.68 18.83
CA LEU A 193 -21.26 15.79 18.78
C LEU A 193 -20.03 16.42 19.46
N GLN A 194 -19.27 15.58 20.15
CA GLN A 194 -18.04 15.96 20.83
C GLN A 194 -16.85 16.03 19.87
N SER A 195 -15.82 16.79 20.24
CA SER A 195 -14.66 17.11 19.39
C SER A 195 -13.79 15.92 18.98
N PHE A 196 -13.86 14.79 19.71
CA PHE A 196 -13.11 13.57 19.40
C PHE A 196 -13.84 12.66 18.39
N VAL A 197 -14.97 13.11 17.83
CA VAL A 197 -15.69 12.43 16.75
C VAL A 197 -15.33 13.08 15.42
N ILE A 198 -14.71 12.32 14.53
CA ILE A 198 -14.22 12.79 13.24
C ILE A 198 -15.05 12.14 12.14
N LEU A 199 -15.60 12.95 11.22
CA LEU A 199 -16.28 12.47 10.02
C LEU A 199 -15.30 12.48 8.82
N LYS A 200 -15.00 11.31 8.26
CA LYS A 200 -14.06 11.13 7.11
C LYS A 200 -14.59 10.08 6.13
N ASN A 201 -13.91 9.89 5.00
CA ASN A 201 -14.20 8.82 4.04
C ASN A 201 -13.30 7.61 4.32
N GLU A 202 -13.43 7.04 5.52
CA GLU A 202 -12.66 5.90 6.00
C GLU A 202 -13.58 5.01 6.85
N GLU A 203 -13.23 3.74 7.05
CA GLU A 203 -14.03 2.81 7.85
C GLU A 203 -14.39 3.40 9.22
N THR A 204 -15.63 3.17 9.68
CA THR A 204 -16.07 3.62 11.00
C THR A 204 -15.42 2.76 12.09
N HIS A 205 -14.61 3.35 12.97
CA HIS A 205 -13.88 2.62 14.02
C HIS A 205 -13.42 3.51 15.19
N PHE A 206 -12.95 2.89 16.28
CA PHE A 206 -12.20 3.60 17.32
C PHE A 206 -10.81 3.99 16.85
N ILE A 207 -10.38 5.21 17.19
CA ILE A 207 -8.98 5.59 17.14
C ILE A 207 -8.31 5.04 18.40
N THR A 208 -7.18 4.35 18.28
CA THR A 208 -6.35 3.80 19.36
C THR A 208 -4.91 4.27 19.20
N ASP A 209 -3.99 3.92 20.11
CA ASP A 209 -2.57 4.26 19.94
C ASP A 209 -1.95 3.69 18.65
N LYS A 210 -2.49 2.60 18.11
CA LYS A 210 -1.97 1.97 16.88
C LYS A 210 -2.20 2.79 15.60
N ASN A 211 -3.26 3.58 15.56
CA ASN A 211 -3.66 4.36 14.36
C ASN A 211 -3.78 5.87 14.63
N ARG A 212 -3.36 6.33 15.82
CA ARG A 212 -3.48 7.73 16.23
C ARG A 212 -2.77 8.70 15.28
N GLU A 213 -1.63 8.31 14.70
CA GLU A 213 -0.81 9.18 13.85
C GLU A 213 -1.58 9.73 12.64
N ASP A 214 -2.64 9.05 12.20
CA ASP A 214 -3.48 9.45 11.06
C ASP A 214 -4.56 10.51 11.42
N PHE A 215 -4.67 10.89 12.70
CA PHE A 215 -5.75 11.75 13.21
C PHE A 215 -5.27 12.89 14.11
N LEU A 216 -5.67 14.11 13.73
CA LEU A 216 -5.50 15.32 14.55
C LEU A 216 -6.77 15.56 15.37
N PHE A 217 -6.73 15.33 16.68
CA PHE A 217 -7.79 15.70 17.60
C PHE A 217 -7.23 16.28 18.90
N SER A 218 -7.95 17.25 19.47
CA SER A 218 -7.45 18.15 20.51
C SER A 218 -7.56 17.63 21.95
N SER A 219 -8.12 16.43 22.16
CA SER A 219 -8.50 15.96 23.51
C SER A 219 -8.58 14.43 23.60
N VAL A 220 -8.04 13.87 24.70
CA VAL A 220 -8.20 12.47 25.12
C VAL A 220 -9.69 12.17 25.44
N ILE A 221 -10.18 10.96 25.16
CA ILE A 221 -11.61 10.61 25.36
C ILE A 221 -12.03 10.74 26.84
N PRO A 222 -13.29 11.12 27.12
CA PRO A 222 -13.99 10.78 28.37
C PRO A 222 -14.07 9.26 28.66
N SER A 223 -14.34 8.87 29.90
CA SER A 223 -14.46 7.46 30.34
C SER A 223 -15.27 6.57 29.38
N TYR A 224 -14.71 5.42 28.97
CA TYR A 224 -15.45 4.38 28.25
C TYR A 224 -15.95 3.29 29.20
N THR A 225 -16.92 2.49 28.75
CA THR A 225 -17.40 1.32 29.49
C THR A 225 -17.33 0.10 28.59
N ILE A 226 -16.67 -0.96 29.04
CA ILE A 226 -16.77 -2.27 28.40
C ILE A 226 -18.12 -2.86 28.76
N ILE A 227 -18.94 -3.15 27.75
CA ILE A 227 -20.30 -3.70 27.96
C ILE A 227 -20.35 -5.20 27.67
N TYR A 228 -19.38 -5.73 26.93
CA TYR A 228 -19.28 -7.15 26.62
C TYR A 228 -17.86 -7.50 26.19
N SER A 229 -17.44 -8.73 26.45
CA SER A 229 -16.17 -9.28 25.99
C SER A 229 -16.45 -10.60 25.27
N LEU A 230 -15.79 -10.80 24.13
CA LEU A 230 -15.88 -12.02 23.36
C LEU A 230 -14.51 -12.46 22.86
N GLU A 231 -14.36 -13.77 22.69
CA GLU A 231 -13.25 -14.33 21.92
C GLU A 231 -13.64 -14.37 20.45
N LYS A 232 -12.82 -13.74 19.61
CA LYS A 232 -12.93 -13.82 18.16
C LYS A 232 -11.73 -14.59 17.63
N GLU A 233 -11.97 -15.60 16.80
CA GLU A 233 -10.89 -16.19 15.99
C GLU A 233 -10.48 -15.17 14.93
N ASN A 234 -9.27 -14.61 15.08
CA ASN A 234 -8.64 -13.80 14.06
C ASN A 234 -7.54 -14.60 13.37
N LYS A 235 -7.41 -14.40 12.05
CA LYS A 235 -6.26 -14.91 11.31
C LYS A 235 -5.10 -13.95 11.53
N VAL A 236 -4.08 -14.41 12.25
CA VAL A 236 -2.86 -13.64 12.53
C VAL A 236 -1.79 -14.08 11.53
N PRO A 237 -1.13 -13.13 10.85
CA PRO A 237 -0.03 -13.43 9.95
C PRO A 237 1.22 -13.80 10.77
N LYS A 238 1.77 -14.99 10.52
CA LYS A 238 2.99 -15.49 11.18
C LYS A 238 4.14 -15.60 10.17
N CYS A 239 5.33 -15.21 10.60
CA CYS A 239 6.54 -15.30 9.79
C CYS A 239 6.75 -16.77 9.35
N PRO A 240 6.97 -17.04 8.04
CA PRO A 240 7.19 -18.40 7.58
C PRO A 240 8.43 -19.04 8.22
N ASN A 241 9.45 -18.23 8.50
CA ASN A 241 10.74 -18.65 9.05
C ASN A 241 10.73 -18.74 10.59
N CYS A 242 10.45 -17.63 11.29
CA CYS A 242 10.61 -17.57 12.75
C CYS A 242 9.30 -17.71 13.55
N LYS A 243 8.15 -17.88 12.88
CA LYS A 243 6.81 -18.05 13.47
C LYS A 243 6.33 -16.92 14.40
N LEU A 244 6.99 -15.77 14.41
CA LEU A 244 6.53 -14.58 15.14
C LEU A 244 5.41 -13.85 14.38
N ASN A 245 4.66 -13.00 15.07
CA ASN A 245 3.64 -12.15 14.45
C ASN A 245 4.30 -11.20 13.45
N LEU A 246 3.72 -11.10 12.26
CA LEU A 246 4.12 -10.12 11.28
C LEU A 246 3.29 -8.85 11.45
N ARG A 247 3.92 -7.69 11.25
CA ARG A 247 3.23 -6.41 11.19
C ARG A 247 2.77 -6.16 9.75
N GLU A 248 1.52 -5.79 9.58
CA GLU A 248 1.04 -5.30 8.29
C GLU A 248 1.66 -3.94 7.99
N VAL A 249 2.26 -3.81 6.81
CA VAL A 249 2.85 -2.56 6.33
C VAL A 249 2.40 -2.30 4.89
N ASN A 250 2.23 -1.03 4.55
CA ASN A 250 1.81 -0.58 3.23
C ASN A 250 3.01 0.05 2.53
N ILE A 251 3.67 -0.73 1.68
CA ILE A 251 4.92 -0.32 1.01
C ILE A 251 4.56 0.33 -0.33
N PRO A 252 5.07 1.53 -0.63
CA PRO A 252 4.82 2.18 -1.91
C PRO A 252 5.59 1.46 -3.03
N PHE A 253 4.93 1.28 -4.17
CA PHE A 253 5.49 0.72 -5.39
C PHE A 253 5.20 1.65 -6.57
N VAL A 254 6.14 1.78 -7.49
CA VAL A 254 5.98 2.51 -8.75
C VAL A 254 5.45 1.56 -9.81
N PHE A 255 4.43 2.03 -10.55
CA PHE A 255 3.82 1.33 -11.67
C PHE A 255 3.87 2.19 -12.91
N ILE A 256 3.95 1.55 -14.06
CA ILE A 256 3.52 2.14 -15.32
C ILE A 256 2.09 1.71 -15.54
N GLU A 257 1.21 2.68 -15.73
CA GLU A 257 -0.21 2.47 -15.98
C GLU A 257 -0.64 3.24 -17.23
N LYS A 258 -1.14 2.51 -18.24
CA LYS A 258 -1.66 3.06 -19.49
C LYS A 258 -2.74 2.11 -20.01
N ASP A 259 -3.93 2.64 -20.28
CA ASP A 259 -5.09 1.86 -20.73
C ASP A 259 -5.34 0.65 -19.78
N ASP A 260 -5.42 -0.57 -20.31
CA ASP A 260 -5.61 -1.80 -19.51
C ASP A 260 -4.30 -2.40 -18.97
N ILE A 261 -3.16 -1.73 -19.20
CA ILE A 261 -1.84 -2.25 -18.85
C ILE A 261 -1.35 -1.62 -17.56
N LYS A 262 -1.00 -2.48 -16.61
CA LYS A 262 -0.41 -2.10 -15.32
C LYS A 262 0.77 -2.99 -14.96
N MET A 263 1.95 -2.37 -14.85
CA MET A 263 3.20 -3.08 -14.58
C MET A 263 3.93 -2.45 -13.40
N ALA A 264 4.23 -3.25 -12.36
CA ALA A 264 5.06 -2.80 -11.23
C ALA A 264 6.51 -2.72 -11.69
N ILE A 265 7.14 -1.55 -11.56
CA ILE A 265 8.54 -1.36 -11.98
C ILE A 265 9.52 -1.17 -10.84
N SER A 266 9.03 -1.05 -9.61
CA SER A 266 9.87 -1.01 -8.43
C SER A 266 9.77 -2.30 -7.61
N SER A 267 10.77 -2.51 -6.76
CA SER A 267 10.85 -3.60 -5.79
C SER A 267 11.29 -3.09 -4.41
N GLU A 268 11.06 -3.91 -3.39
CA GLU A 268 11.60 -3.72 -2.03
C GLU A 268 13.12 -3.96 -1.98
N GLU A 269 13.60 -4.85 -2.85
CA GLU A 269 15.00 -5.25 -2.99
C GLU A 269 15.42 -4.98 -4.43
N GLY A 270 16.45 -4.19 -4.65
CA GLY A 270 16.96 -3.92 -6.00
C GLY A 270 18.28 -3.17 -5.98
N GLU A 271 19.06 -3.32 -7.04
CA GLU A 271 20.41 -2.73 -7.12
C GLU A 271 20.38 -1.26 -7.56
N TYR A 272 19.38 -0.89 -8.36
CA TYR A 272 19.30 0.42 -9.01
C TYR A 272 18.21 1.30 -8.41
N ARG A 273 18.59 2.44 -7.84
CA ARG A 273 17.63 3.45 -7.35
C ARG A 273 16.99 4.21 -8.51
N ILE A 274 15.67 4.34 -8.45
CA ILE A 274 14.90 5.16 -9.38
C ILE A 274 15.13 6.65 -9.02
N PRO A 275 15.49 7.53 -9.98
CA PRO A 275 15.72 8.98 -9.74
C PRO A 275 14.41 9.75 -9.52
N PHE A 276 13.69 9.34 -8.49
CA PHE A 276 12.33 9.75 -8.20
C PHE A 276 12.22 9.98 -6.69
N LEU A 277 11.93 11.22 -6.31
CA LEU A 277 11.76 11.61 -4.93
C LEU A 277 10.30 11.45 -4.51
N TYR A 278 10.11 10.86 -3.35
CA TYR A 278 8.80 10.59 -2.76
C TYR A 278 8.73 11.09 -1.33
N CYS A 279 7.66 11.80 -1.01
CA CYS A 279 7.33 12.17 0.36
C CYS A 279 6.36 11.13 0.94
N GLU A 280 6.79 10.31 1.90
CA GLU A 280 5.92 9.29 2.51
C GLU A 280 4.71 9.88 3.24
N HIS A 281 4.87 11.09 3.80
CA HIS A 281 3.83 11.78 4.56
C HIS A 281 2.65 12.26 3.70
N CYS A 282 2.92 13.02 2.62
CA CYS A 282 1.86 13.62 1.80
C CYS A 282 1.69 12.96 0.42
N GLY A 283 2.56 12.02 0.06
CA GLY A 283 2.53 11.35 -1.24
C GLY A 283 3.03 12.20 -2.41
N HIS A 284 3.58 13.41 -2.16
CA HIS A 284 4.14 14.24 -3.23
C HIS A 284 5.32 13.56 -3.92
N THR A 285 5.42 13.79 -5.23
CA THR A 285 6.38 13.13 -6.11
C THR A 285 7.05 14.12 -7.04
N GLU A 286 8.33 13.90 -7.31
CA GLU A 286 9.06 14.63 -8.35
C GLU A 286 10.26 13.83 -8.87
N ILE A 287 10.76 14.21 -10.04
CA ILE A 287 12.02 13.69 -10.56
C ILE A 287 13.18 14.37 -9.83
N GLY A 288 14.09 13.56 -9.29
CA GLY A 288 15.29 14.05 -8.64
C GLY A 288 16.13 12.94 -8.04
N ASP A 289 17.42 13.21 -7.88
CA ASP A 289 18.42 12.30 -7.33
C ASP A 289 18.98 12.74 -5.98
N LYS A 290 18.51 13.88 -5.46
CA LYS A 290 18.98 14.48 -4.21
C LYS A 290 17.85 14.57 -3.19
N ILE A 291 18.07 13.97 -2.03
CA ILE A 291 17.19 14.10 -0.85
C ILE A 291 17.01 15.58 -0.55
N LYS A 292 15.76 16.02 -0.37
CA LYS A 292 15.41 17.43 -0.11
C LYS A 292 14.10 17.53 0.66
N GLU A 293 13.76 18.73 1.15
CA GLU A 293 12.47 18.99 1.80
C GLU A 293 11.32 18.99 0.79
N CYS A 294 10.17 18.49 1.24
CA CYS A 294 8.95 18.42 0.46
C CYS A 294 8.34 19.81 0.31
N PRO A 295 8.08 20.29 -0.92
CA PRO A 295 7.52 21.62 -1.13
C PRO A 295 6.07 21.75 -0.64
N ILE A 296 5.40 20.65 -0.27
CA ILE A 296 4.01 20.64 0.18
C ILE A 296 3.89 20.61 1.71
N CYS A 297 4.74 19.82 2.39
CA CYS A 297 4.59 19.57 3.83
C CYS A 297 5.89 19.64 4.63
N GLU A 298 6.98 20.12 4.01
CA GLU A 298 8.30 20.36 4.63
C GLU A 298 9.01 19.11 5.18
N ASN A 299 8.38 17.93 5.14
CA ASN A 299 9.01 16.65 5.44
C ASN A 299 10.08 16.26 4.42
N ILE A 300 10.98 15.35 4.78
CA ILE A 300 12.06 14.91 3.89
C ILE A 300 11.50 14.02 2.76
N MET A 301 11.82 14.39 1.52
CA MET A 301 11.64 13.54 0.34
C MET A 301 12.89 12.68 0.14
N SER A 302 12.70 11.37 -0.02
CA SER A 302 13.76 10.40 -0.24
C SER A 302 13.57 9.67 -1.58
N MET A 303 14.55 8.83 -1.97
CA MET A 303 14.43 7.92 -3.12
C MET A 303 14.25 6.48 -2.59
N PRO A 304 13.05 6.09 -2.12
CA PRO A 304 12.85 4.78 -1.49
C PRO A 304 12.70 3.66 -2.51
N PHE A 305 12.59 3.98 -3.81
CA PHE A 305 12.28 3.00 -4.85
C PHE A 305 13.53 2.46 -5.51
N PHE A 306 13.61 1.13 -5.56
CA PHE A 306 14.58 0.40 -6.34
C PHE A 306 13.88 -0.21 -7.55
N LEU A 307 14.57 -0.30 -8.67
CA LEU A 307 14.06 -0.93 -9.87
C LEU A 307 13.94 -2.44 -9.66
N ASP A 308 12.81 -3.02 -10.07
CA ASP A 308 12.60 -4.46 -9.97
C ASP A 308 13.59 -5.21 -10.85
N GLU A 309 14.45 -6.03 -10.24
CA GLU A 309 15.39 -6.88 -10.96
C GLU A 309 14.70 -7.85 -11.92
N LYS A 310 13.42 -8.20 -11.71
CA LYS A 310 12.67 -9.05 -12.65
C LYS A 310 12.22 -8.32 -13.90
N ILE A 311 12.09 -7.00 -13.84
CA ILE A 311 11.98 -6.20 -15.08
C ILE A 311 13.29 -6.20 -15.81
N LEU A 312 14.41 -6.28 -15.08
CA LEU A 312 15.68 -6.50 -15.72
C LEU A 312 15.67 -7.89 -16.41
N PHE A 313 15.21 -8.97 -15.78
CA PHE A 313 15.16 -10.32 -16.39
C PHE A 313 13.82 -10.68 -17.03
N VAL A 314 13.60 -10.26 -18.28
CA VAL A 314 12.77 -11.04 -19.22
C VAL A 314 13.74 -11.65 -20.23
N VAL A 315 13.52 -12.90 -20.63
CA VAL A 315 14.34 -13.66 -21.60
C VAL A 315 13.60 -13.66 -22.94
N PRO A 316 14.26 -13.61 -24.11
CA PRO A 316 13.53 -13.54 -25.36
C PRO A 316 12.84 -14.87 -25.60
N TYR A 317 11.51 -14.84 -25.76
CA TYR A 317 10.79 -15.94 -26.38
C TYR A 317 11.01 -15.83 -27.89
N ILE A 318 11.70 -16.81 -28.47
CA ILE A 318 11.86 -16.92 -29.92
C ILE A 318 10.58 -17.58 -30.47
N VAL A 319 9.90 -16.92 -31.42
CA VAL A 319 8.84 -17.52 -32.27
C VAL A 319 9.47 -18.01 -33.56
#